data_AF-A0A151S4H9-F1
#
_entry.id   AF-A0A151S4H9-F1
#
_cell.length_a   1.000
_cell.length_b   1.000
_cell.length_c   1.000
_cell.angle_alpha   90.00
_cell.angle_beta   90.00
_cell.angle_gamma   90.00
#
_symmetry.space_group_name_H-M   'P 1'
#
loop_
_entity.id
_entity.type
_entity.pdbx_description
1 polymer ?
#
loop_
_entity_poly.entity_id
_entity_poly.type
_entity_poly.pdbx_seq_one_letter_code
_entity_poly.pdbx_strand_id
1 'polypeptide(L)' 'SYKHFLQSAKASDVSHVILINTFLEMESHAIRALGEFGDGMIKLYPVGPITQKGSRNEVDVSARCLRWLDKQPPC' A
#
# COMPACT_ATOMS: atom_id res chain seq x y z
N SER A 1 6.37 0.12 20.49
CA SER A 1 6.22 -0.19 19.05
C SER A 1 6.10 -1.69 18.76
N TYR A 2 7.08 -2.52 19.14
CA TYR A 2 7.06 -3.97 18.84
C TYR A 2 5.86 -4.75 19.43
N LYS A 3 5.53 -4.53 20.71
CA LYS A 3 4.39 -5.22 21.36
C LYS A 3 3.05 -4.93 20.66
N HIS A 4 2.82 -3.68 20.25
CA HIS A 4 1.61 -3.30 19.53
C HIS A 4 1.55 -3.94 18.14
N PHE A 5 2.66 -3.98 17.41
CA PHE A 5 2.75 -4.70 16.15
C PHE A 5 2.37 -6.18 16.31
N LEU A 6 2.93 -6.86 17.32
CA LEU A 6 2.60 -8.26 17.60
C LEU A 6 1.14 -8.47 18.00
N GLN A 7 0.54 -7.55 18.75
CA GLN A 7 -0.87 -7.61 19.11
C GLN A 7 -1.77 -7.46 17.88
N SER A 8 -1.44 -6.54 16.97
CA SER A 8 -2.18 -6.36 15.71
C SER A 8 -2.01 -7.51 14.73
N ALA A 9 -0.83 -8.13 14.70
CA ALA A 9 -0.53 -9.25 13.80
C ALA A 9 -1.12 -10.58 14.28
N LYS A 10 -1.38 -10.72 15.59
CA LYS A 10 -2.09 -11.88 16.13
C LYS A 10 -3.55 -11.80 15.66
N ALA A 11 -3.87 -12.62 14.67
CA ALA A 11 -5.25 -12.87 14.28
C ALA A 11 -6.03 -13.36 15.51
N SER A 12 -6.96 -12.55 16.00
CA SER A 12 -8.02 -13.02 16.88
C SER A 12 -8.91 -14.01 16.11
N ASP A 13 -9.68 -14.84 16.82
CA ASP A 13 -10.64 -15.85 16.32
C ASP A 13 -11.84 -15.26 15.54
N VAL A 14 -11.62 -14.12 14.89
CA VAL A 14 -12.60 -13.31 14.18
C VAL A 14 -12.16 -13.28 12.72
N SER A 15 -13.10 -13.48 11.80
CA SER A 15 -12.80 -13.32 10.38
C SER A 15 -12.34 -11.87 10.09
N HIS A 16 -11.12 -11.71 9.56
CA HIS A 16 -10.53 -10.39 9.31
C HIS A 16 -10.72 -9.98 7.86
N VAL A 17 -11.23 -8.77 7.66
CA VAL A 17 -11.21 -8.11 6.34
C VAL A 17 -9.99 -7.22 6.27
N ILE A 18 -9.08 -7.51 5.33
CA ILE A 18 -7.85 -6.76 5.14
C ILE A 18 -7.92 -6.03 3.79
N LEU A 19 -7.92 -4.69 3.87
CA LEU A 19 -7.76 -3.82 2.71
C LEU A 19 -6.27 -3.54 2.52
N ILE A 20 -5.71 -3.83 1.35
CA ILE A 20 -4.30 -3.58 1.05
C ILE A 20 -4.21 -2.66 -0.15
N ASN A 21 -3.39 -1.62 -0.04
CA ASN A 21 -3.05 -0.72 -1.14
C ASN A 21 -2.05 -1.40 -2.10
N THR A 22 -2.53 -2.42 -2.80
CA THR A 22 -1.80 -3.20 -3.81
C THR A 22 -2.76 -3.61 -4.94
N PHE A 23 -2.25 -4.20 -6.02
CA PHE A 23 -3.02 -4.72 -7.14
C PHE A 23 -2.45 -6.05 -7.63
N LEU A 24 -3.30 -6.86 -8.27
CA LEU A 24 -3.03 -8.28 -8.54
C LEU A 24 -1.80 -8.47 -9.44
N GLU A 25 -1.63 -7.61 -10.45
CA GLU A 25 -0.54 -7.67 -11.41
C GLU A 25 0.83 -7.47 -10.75
N MET A 26 0.88 -6.83 -9.57
CA MET A 26 2.12 -6.62 -8.81
C MET A 26 2.40 -7.75 -7.82
N GLU A 27 1.38 -8.22 -7.09
CA GLU A 27 1.57 -9.12 -5.93
C GLU A 27 0.68 -10.37 -5.93
N SER A 28 0.31 -10.88 -7.12
CA SER A 28 -0.58 -12.05 -7.28
C SER A 28 -0.21 -13.26 -6.43
N HIS A 29 1.08 -13.61 -6.35
CA HIS A 29 1.53 -14.77 -5.59
C HIS A 29 1.34 -14.59 -4.08
N ALA A 30 1.67 -13.39 -3.55
CA ALA A 30 1.53 -13.09 -2.13
C ALA A 30 0.05 -13.03 -1.72
N ILE A 31 -0.79 -12.41 -2.54
CA ILE A 31 -2.25 -12.34 -2.32
C ILE A 31 -2.85 -13.75 -2.26
N ARG A 32 -2.47 -14.62 -3.20
CA ARG A 32 -2.95 -16.02 -3.22
C ARG A 32 -2.50 -16.79 -1.99
N ALA A 33 -1.19 -16.78 -1.68
CA ALA A 33 -0.64 -17.52 -0.55
C ALA A 33 -1.27 -17.09 0.79
N LEU A 34 -1.55 -15.79 0.96
CA LEU A 34 -2.17 -15.28 2.17
C LEU A 34 -3.67 -15.65 2.27
N GLY A 35 -4.38 -15.67 1.14
CA GLY A 35 -5.75 -16.16 1.07
C GLY A 35 -5.86 -17.66 1.40
N GLU A 36 -4.91 -18.46 0.91
CA GLU A 36 -4.79 -19.90 1.21
C GLU A 36 -4.45 -20.16 2.68
N PHE A 37 -3.48 -19.42 3.24
CA PHE A 37 -3.09 -19.54 4.66
C PHE A 37 -4.24 -19.24 5.62
N GLY A 38 -5.11 -18.29 5.26
CA GLY A 38 -6.23 -17.89 6.09
C GLY A 38 -7.38 -18.89 6.15
N ASP A 39 -7.38 -19.97 5.36
CA ASP A 39 -8.50 -20.94 5.24
C ASP A 39 -9.87 -20.25 5.09
N GLY A 40 -9.91 -19.14 4.35
CA GLY A 40 -11.12 -18.31 4.18
C GLY A 40 -11.52 -17.44 5.38
N MET A 41 -10.84 -17.54 6.53
CA MET A 41 -11.01 -16.65 7.69
C MET A 41 -10.51 -15.23 7.41
N ILE A 42 -9.54 -15.09 6.50
CA ILE A 42 -9.01 -13.79 6.08
C ILE A 42 -9.54 -13.45 4.69
N LYS A 43 -10.33 -12.37 4.59
CA LYS A 43 -10.79 -11.81 3.32
C LYS A 43 -9.89 -10.66 2.92
N LEU A 44 -9.11 -10.85 1.86
CA LEU A 44 -8.17 -9.85 1.32
C LEU A 44 -8.73 -9.11 0.13
N TYR A 45 -8.61 -7.79 0.16
CA TYR A 45 -9.04 -6.93 -0.93
C TYR A 45 -7.89 -6.00 -1.35
N PRO A 46 -7.24 -6.29 -2.49
CA PRO A 46 -6.33 -5.33 -3.11
C PRO A 46 -7.17 -4.17 -3.67
N VAL A 47 -6.95 -2.96 -3.13
CA VAL A 47 -7.69 -1.74 -3.49
C VAL A 47 -6.78 -0.65 -4.07
N GLY A 48 -5.57 -1.04 -4.46
CA GLY A 48 -4.56 -0.14 -4.98
C GLY A 48 -4.65 0.13 -6.48
N PRO A 49 -3.91 1.14 -6.97
CA PRO A 49 -3.11 2.07 -6.18
C PRO A 49 -3.97 3.23 -5.62
N ILE A 50 -4.03 3.35 -4.29
CA ILE A 50 -4.49 4.54 -3.58
C ILE A 50 -3.36 5.55 -3.68
N THR A 51 -3.57 6.57 -4.51
CA THR A 51 -2.59 7.61 -4.83
C THR A 51 -3.01 8.96 -4.27
N GLN A 52 -2.02 9.80 -3.98
CA GLN A 52 -2.27 11.19 -3.64
C GLN A 52 -2.47 12.01 -4.92
N LYS A 53 -3.67 12.57 -5.12
CA LYS A 53 -4.01 13.36 -6.33
C LYS A 53 -3.45 14.79 -6.36
N GLY A 54 -2.82 15.25 -5.28
CA GLY A 54 -2.18 16.58 -5.20
C GLY A 54 -1.62 16.89 -3.81
N SER A 55 -0.65 17.80 -3.71
CA SER A 55 -0.18 18.35 -2.43
C SER A 55 -0.93 19.64 -2.13
N ARG A 56 -1.47 19.79 -0.92
CA ARG A 56 -2.16 21.02 -0.51
C ARG A 56 -1.19 22.17 -0.17
N ASN A 57 0.09 21.84 0.02
CA ASN A 57 1.15 22.76 0.37
C ASN A 57 2.28 22.62 -0.64
N GLU A 58 2.20 23.37 -1.76
CA GLU A 58 3.35 23.60 -2.62
C GLU A 58 4.32 24.54 -1.91
N VAL A 59 5.20 23.96 -1.08
CA VAL A 59 6.33 24.70 -0.50
C VAL A 59 7.31 25.00 -1.65
N ASP A 60 7.85 26.21 -1.71
CA ASP A 60 8.76 26.71 -2.77
C ASP A 60 9.89 25.72 -3.17
N VAL A 61 10.35 24.89 -2.22
CA VAL A 61 11.35 23.82 -2.47
C VAL A 61 10.85 22.78 -3.47
N SER A 62 9.58 22.36 -3.38
CA SER A 62 8.98 21.40 -4.32
C SER A 62 8.95 21.96 -5.74
N ALA A 63 8.61 23.24 -5.90
CA ALA A 63 8.60 23.92 -7.19
C ALA A 63 10.00 24.01 -7.81
N ARG A 64 11.06 24.17 -7.00
CA ARG A 64 12.45 24.18 -7.49
C ARG A 64 12.89 22.82 -8.03
N CYS A 65 12.56 21.72 -7.34
CA CYS A 65 12.87 20.38 -7.81
C CYS A 65 12.10 20.02 -9.09
N LEU A 66 10.84 20.43 -9.20
CA LEU A 66 10.05 20.22 -10.42
C LEU A 66 10.65 20.97 -11.62
N ARG A 67 11.01 22.24 -11.47
CA ARG A 67 11.69 23.02 -12.54
C ARG A 67 13.04 22.42 -12.98
N TRP A 68 13.72 21.70 -12.08
CA TRP A 68 14.94 20.98 -12.43
C TRP A 68 14.62 19.71 -13.23
N LEU A 69 13.55 18.99 -12.86
CA LEU A 69 13.09 17.79 -13.56
C LEU A 69 12.68 18.10 -15.01
N ASP A 70 12.04 19.25 -15.25
CA ASP A 70 11.64 19.70 -16.59
C ASP A 70 12.81 19.91 -17.56
N LYS A 71 14.04 20.00 -17.05
CA LYS A 71 15.26 20.23 -17.85
C LYS A 71 16.05 18.95 -18.15
N GLN A 72 15.55 17.79 -17.72
CA GLN A 72 16.22 16.52 -18.03
C GLN A 72 16.09 16.19 -19.52
N PRO A 73 17.09 15.50 -20.11
CA PRO A 73 17.03 15.10 -21.52
C PRO A 73 15.86 14.12 -21.78
N PRO A 74 15.36 14.05 -23.02
CA PRO A 74 14.37 13.06 -23.39
C PRO A 74 14.91 11.64 -23.22
N CYS A 75 14.01 10.72 -22.86
CA CYS A 75 14.28 9.29 -22.70
C CYS A 75 14.69 8.63 -24.02
#